data_AF-A0A2U1MXY5-F1
#
_entry.id   AF-A0A2U1MXY5-F1
#
_cell.length_a   1.000
_cell.length_b   1.000
_cell.length_c   1.000
_cell.angle_alpha   90.00
_cell.angle_beta   90.00
_cell.angle_gamma   90.00
#
_symmetry.space_group_name_H-M   'P 1'
#
loop_
_entity.id
_entity.type
_entity.pdbx_description
1 polymer ?
#
loop_
_entity_poly.entity_id
_entity_poly.type
_entity_poly.pdbx_seq_one_letter_code
_entity_poly.pdbx_strand_id
1 'polypeptide(L)' 'MESGLKELNVNGCRFSGGFPSVVTNLRSLTILDLSNQGFKGELPIELFGLTNLKVVALKEN' A
#
# COMPACT_ATOMS: atom_id res chain seq x y z
N MET A 1 19.26 -5.39 13.91
CA MET A 1 18.27 -6.09 13.07
C MET A 1 17.17 -5.09 12.80
N GLU A 2 16.97 -4.63 11.57
CA GLU A 2 15.87 -3.70 11.28
C GLU A 2 14.54 -4.45 11.35
N SER A 3 13.78 -4.22 12.43
CA SER A 3 12.42 -4.68 12.57
C SER A 3 11.49 -3.68 11.88
N GLY A 4 11.12 -3.94 10.64
CA GLY A 4 10.17 -3.12 9.90
C GLY A 4 9.34 -3.99 8.98
N LEU A 5 8.04 -3.67 8.85
CA LEU A 5 7.13 -4.42 7.99
C LEU A 5 7.63 -4.35 6.54
N LYS A 6 7.88 -5.51 5.93
CA LYS A 6 8.37 -5.63 4.55
C LYS A 6 7.24 -5.85 3.55
N GLU A 7 6.21 -6.58 3.95
CA GLU A 7 5.11 -6.93 3.07
C GLU A 7 3.80 -6.62 3.77
N LEU A 8 2.93 -5.88 3.08
CA LEU A 8 1.56 -5.62 3.50
C LEU A 8 0.63 -6.12 2.39
N ASN A 9 -0.06 -7.22 2.68
CA ASN A 9 -1.11 -7.76 1.81
C ASN A 9 -2.46 -7.60 2.50
N VAL A 10 -3.33 -6.83 1.88
CA VAL A 10 -4.70 -6.61 2.34
C VAL A 10 -5.71 -6.92 1.26
N ASN A 11 -5.35 -7.78 0.29
CA ASN A 11 -6.18 -8.17 -0.82
C ASN A 11 -7.57 -8.66 -0.36
N GLY A 12 -8.63 -8.14 -0.99
CA GLY A 12 -10.01 -8.56 -0.71
C GLY A 12 -10.56 -8.18 0.67
N CYS A 13 -9.84 -7.38 1.47
CA CYS A 13 -10.33 -6.86 2.75
C CYS A 13 -11.50 -5.87 2.63
N ARG A 14 -11.84 -5.42 1.41
CA ARG A 14 -12.97 -4.51 1.13
C ARG A 14 -12.90 -3.22 1.96
N PHE A 15 -11.72 -2.61 2.04
CA PHE A 15 -11.59 -1.30 2.67
C PHE A 15 -12.50 -0.30 1.97
N SER A 16 -13.33 0.40 2.75
CA SER A 16 -14.18 1.48 2.27
C SER A 16 -13.53 2.84 2.55
N GLY A 17 -13.78 3.81 1.68
CA GLY A 17 -13.15 5.13 1.74
C GLY A 17 -11.96 5.26 0.78
N GLY A 18 -11.09 6.23 1.06
CA GLY A 18 -9.91 6.51 0.25
C GLY A 18 -8.72 5.61 0.60
N PHE A 19 -7.64 5.76 -0.17
CA PHE A 19 -6.37 5.07 0.08
C PHE A 19 -5.85 5.33 1.51
N PRO A 20 -5.40 4.31 2.26
CA PRO A 20 -4.91 4.47 3.62
C PRO A 20 -3.51 5.12 3.65
N SER A 21 -3.45 6.44 3.80
CA SER A 21 -2.19 7.22 3.82
C SER A 21 -1.19 6.77 4.90
N VAL A 22 -1.65 6.09 5.95
CA VAL A 22 -0.78 5.49 6.98
C VAL A 22 0.26 4.52 6.41
N VAL A 23 -0.02 3.89 5.27
CA VAL A 23 0.92 3.00 4.57
C VAL A 23 2.21 3.73 4.17
N THR A 24 2.14 5.05 3.98
CA THR A 24 3.29 5.90 3.62
C THR A 24 4.30 6.08 4.77
N ASN A 25 3.93 5.68 6.00
CA ASN A 25 4.83 5.65 7.14
C ASN A 25 5.66 4.36 7.23
N LEU A 26 5.33 3.33 6.43
CA LEU A 26 6.00 2.03 6.45
C LEU A 26 7.30 2.09 5.62
N ARG A 27 8.32 2.77 6.14
CA ARG A 27 9.58 3.04 5.42
C ARG A 27 10.37 1.79 5.00
N SER A 28 10.14 0.65 5.66
CA SER A 28 10.77 -0.62 5.33
C SER A 28 10.01 -1.45 4.28
N LEU A 29 8.83 -1.00 3.86
CA LEU A 29 7.94 -1.76 2.99
C LEU A 29 8.55 -1.98 1.60
N THR A 30 8.49 -3.21 1.13
CA THR A 30 8.95 -3.65 -0.19
C THR A 30 7.80 -4.10 -1.08
N ILE A 31 6.73 -4.65 -0.50
CA ILE A 31 5.55 -5.12 -1.23
C ILE A 31 4.28 -4.57 -0.58
N LEU A 32 3.41 -3.98 -1.40
CA LEU A 32 2.08 -3.52 -1.03
C LEU A 32 1.05 -4.13 -1.99
N ASP A 33 0.19 -5.02 -1.49
CA ASP A 33 -0.96 -5.53 -2.25
C ASP A 33 -2.26 -4.96 -1.72
N LEU A 34 -2.84 -4.07 -2.52
CA LEU A 34 -4.12 -3.40 -2.28
C LEU A 34 -5.15 -3.85 -3.31
N SER A 35 -5.01 -5.01 -3.93
CA SER A 35 -5.95 -5.47 -4.95
C SER A 35 -7.33 -5.78 -4.34
N ASN A 36 -8.37 -5.73 -5.17
CA ASN A 36 -9.75 -6.10 -4.79
C ASN A 36 -10.32 -5.29 -3.61
N GLN A 37 -9.96 -4.01 -3.45
CA GLN A 37 -10.53 -3.12 -2.42
C GLN A 37 -11.68 -2.26 -2.95
N GLY A 38 -11.70 -1.95 -4.26
CA GLY A 38 -12.64 -0.99 -4.84
C GLY A 38 -12.26 0.47 -4.59
N PHE A 39 -10.96 0.75 -4.46
CA PHE A 39 -10.46 2.11 -4.26
C PHE A 39 -10.66 2.98 -5.51
N LYS A 40 -11.21 4.18 -5.29
CA LYS A 40 -11.40 5.17 -6.36
C LYS A 40 -10.56 6.41 -6.08
N GLY A 41 -10.17 7.11 -7.15
CA GLY A 41 -9.36 8.32 -7.08
C GLY A 41 -7.87 8.06 -7.26
N GLU A 42 -7.06 9.04 -6.86
CA GLU A 42 -5.61 9.01 -7.06
C GLU A 42 -4.89 8.38 -5.87
N LEU A 43 -3.72 7.77 -6.13
CA LEU A 43 -2.81 7.36 -5.07
C LEU A 43 -2.13 8.59 -4.46
N PRO A 44 -1.92 8.62 -3.14
CA PRO A 44 -1.19 9.71 -2.50
C PRO A 44 0.26 9.77 -3.01
N ILE A 45 0.75 10.98 -3.31
CA ILE A 45 2.11 11.19 -3.84
C ILE A 45 3.19 10.68 -2.89
N GLU A 46 2.88 10.66 -1.59
CA GLU A 46 3.73 10.16 -0.52
C GLU A 46 4.05 8.66 -0.65
N LEU A 47 3.20 7.89 -1.36
CA LEU A 47 3.46 6.49 -1.68
C LEU A 47 4.77 6.33 -2.47
N PHE A 48 5.06 7.27 -3.37
CA PHE A 48 6.30 7.29 -4.16
C PHE A 48 7.52 7.71 -3.35
N GLY A 49 7.32 8.20 -2.11
CA GLY A 49 8.39 8.48 -1.14
C GLY A 49 8.88 7.24 -0.39
N LEU A 50 8.25 6.07 -0.57
CA LEU A 50 8.71 4.80 -0.02
C LEU A 50 9.82 4.21 -0.89
N THR A 51 11.06 4.64 -0.64
CA THR A 51 12.24 4.28 -1.46
C THR A 51 12.58 2.78 -1.49
N ASN A 52 12.10 2.01 -0.50
CA ASN A 52 12.26 0.56 -0.46
C ASN A 52 11.16 -0.20 -1.20
N LEU A 53 10.07 0.47 -1.59
CA LEU A 53 8.91 -0.15 -2.20
C LEU A 53 9.25 -0.59 -3.62
N LYS A 54 9.01 -1.87 -3.91
CA LYS A 54 9.33 -2.49 -5.21
C LYS A 54 8.09 -2.90 -5.96
N VAL A 55 7.05 -3.32 -5.25
CA VAL A 55 5.81 -3.84 -5.83
C VAL A 55 4.62 -3.14 -5.21
N VAL A 56 3.76 -2.61 -6.08
CA VAL A 56 2.42 -2.12 -5.72
C VAL A 56 1.41 -2.84 -6.60
N ALA A 57 0.56 -3.67 -6.00
CA ALA A 57 -0.52 -4.35 -6.70
C ALA A 57 -1.86 -3.65 -6.43
N LEU A 58 -2.54 -3.26 -7.51
CA LEU A 58 -3.79 -2.49 -7.49
C LEU A 58 -4.88 -3.12 -8.35
N LYS A 59 -4.77 -4.41 -8.63
CA LYS A 59 -5.71 -5.11 -9.52
C LYS A 59 -7.13 -5.00 -8.97
N GLU A 60 -8.11 -4.75 -9.84
CA GLU A 60 -9.53 -4.74 -9.48
C GLU A 60 -9.88 -3.74 -8.34
N ASN A 61 -9.41 -2.49 -8.47
CA ASN A 61 -9.78 -1.34 -7.62
C ASN A 61 -10.56 -0.28 -8.39
#